data_AF-A0A5S3Y2M1-F1
#
_entry.id   AF-A0A5S3Y2M1-F1
#
_cell.length_a   1.000
_cell.length_b   1.000
_cell.length_c   1.000
_cell.angle_alpha   90.00
_cell.angle_beta   90.00
_cell.angle_gamma   90.00
#
_symmetry.space_group_name_H-M   'P 1'
#
loop_
_entity.id
_entity.type
_entity.pdbx_description
1 polymer ?
#
loop_
_entity_poly.entity_id
_entity_poly.type
_entity_poly.pdbx_seq_one_letter_code
_entity_poly.pdbx_strand_id
1 'polypeptide(L)'
;MVLGDISVKVKLLLLGMILLLSCSAAKSALYVNSESCSVKLNNTEKKLGLITPCSLVKVHDNLLNFKKYCETVVYIISGAPSPLDKLSRWSVTKEDNCSLEYQAVIVNNEKLSLSKVKDKTLVCPNLGLDEKVYRQFLSD
;
A
#
# COMPACT_ATOMS: atom_id res chain seq x y z
N MET A 1 -58.85 -51.41 1.84
CA MET A 1 -57.46 -51.94 1.78
C MET A 1 -57.18 -52.32 0.34
N VAL A 2 -56.44 -51.47 -0.38
CA VAL A 2 -55.90 -51.76 -1.71
C VAL A 2 -54.43 -51.38 -1.60
N LEU A 3 -53.56 -52.39 -1.56
CA LEU A 3 -52.11 -52.25 -1.56
C LEU A 3 -51.69 -51.93 -2.98
N GLY A 4 -51.17 -50.72 -3.19
CA GLY A 4 -50.52 -50.32 -4.43
C GLY A 4 -49.01 -50.45 -4.27
N ASP A 5 -48.44 -51.48 -4.88
CA ASP A 5 -47.00 -51.62 -5.09
C ASP A 5 -46.52 -50.60 -6.13
N ILE A 6 -45.58 -49.73 -5.75
CA ILE A 6 -44.72 -49.03 -6.72
C ILE A 6 -43.27 -49.19 -6.28
N SER A 7 -42.62 -50.14 -6.94
CA SER A 7 -41.18 -50.35 -6.93
C SER A 7 -40.53 -49.40 -7.94
N VAL A 8 -39.64 -48.51 -7.48
CA VAL A 8 -38.64 -47.88 -8.37
C VAL A 8 -37.26 -48.04 -7.74
N LYS A 9 -36.44 -48.82 -8.44
CA LYS A 9 -35.08 -49.20 -8.11
C LYS A 9 -34.12 -48.01 -8.18
N VAL A 10 -33.27 -47.91 -7.16
CA VAL A 10 -31.82 -47.66 -7.21
C VAL A 10 -31.31 -46.62 -8.23
N LYS A 11 -30.82 -45.49 -7.73
CA LYS A 11 -29.45 -45.04 -8.05
C LYS A 11 -28.85 -44.17 -6.95
N LEU A 12 -27.82 -44.76 -6.36
CA LEU A 12 -26.80 -44.25 -5.46
C LEU A 12 -25.94 -43.16 -6.16
N LEU A 13 -25.37 -42.25 -5.36
CA LEU A 13 -24.33 -41.24 -5.67
C LEU A 13 -24.82 -40.04 -6.52
N LEU A 14 -24.53 -38.78 -6.18
CA LEU A 14 -23.29 -38.22 -5.64
C LEU A 14 -23.56 -37.14 -4.58
N LEU A 15 -22.92 -37.28 -3.41
CA LEU A 15 -22.44 -36.12 -2.66
C LEU A 15 -21.32 -35.49 -3.48
N GLY A 16 -21.64 -34.46 -4.26
CA GLY A 16 -20.64 -33.60 -4.87
C GLY A 16 -20.13 -32.64 -3.80
N MET A 17 -18.96 -32.95 -3.22
CA MET A 17 -18.16 -31.98 -2.46
C MET A 17 -17.98 -30.72 -3.31
N ILE A 18 -18.68 -29.65 -2.94
CA ILE A 18 -18.31 -28.30 -3.35
C ILE A 18 -17.24 -27.85 -2.34
N LEU A 19 -16.03 -28.41 -2.46
CA LEU A 19 -14.84 -27.78 -1.91
C LEU A 19 -14.52 -26.61 -2.82
N LEU A 20 -15.16 -25.47 -2.53
CA LEU A 20 -14.68 -24.17 -2.98
C LEU A 20 -13.34 -23.94 -2.29
N LEU A 21 -12.27 -24.48 -2.87
CA LEU A 21 -10.93 -23.95 -2.71
C LEU A 21 -10.92 -22.57 -3.39
N SER A 22 -11.57 -21.60 -2.74
CA SER A 22 -11.31 -20.20 -3.02
C SER A 22 -9.88 -19.96 -2.59
N CYS A 23 -8.95 -20.14 -3.54
CA CYS A 23 -7.64 -19.53 -3.49
C CYS A 23 -7.86 -18.01 -3.62
N SER A 24 -8.38 -17.41 -2.55
CA SER A 24 -8.26 -15.98 -2.36
C SER A 24 -6.79 -15.74 -2.06
N ALA A 25 -6.00 -15.46 -3.09
CA ALA A 25 -4.78 -14.68 -2.90
C ALA A 25 -5.26 -13.33 -2.38
N ALA A 26 -5.35 -13.20 -1.05
CA ALA A 26 -5.71 -11.95 -0.40
C ALA A 26 -4.70 -10.91 -0.92
N LYS A 27 -5.18 -9.92 -1.69
CA LYS A 27 -4.33 -8.81 -2.13
C LYS A 27 -3.80 -8.13 -0.88
N SER A 28 -2.53 -8.31 -0.59
CA SER A 28 -1.87 -7.72 0.57
C SER A 28 -1.91 -6.20 0.46
N ALA A 29 -2.71 -5.55 1.33
CA ALA A 29 -2.73 -4.10 1.44
C ALA A 29 -1.55 -3.64 2.31
N LEU A 30 -0.88 -2.56 1.89
CA LEU A 30 0.10 -1.88 2.72
C LEU A 30 -0.63 -1.06 3.78
N TYR A 31 -0.38 -1.34 5.05
CA TYR A 31 -0.84 -0.53 6.17
C TYR A 31 0.28 0.43 6.60
N VAL A 32 -0.08 1.67 6.91
CA VAL A 32 0.85 2.70 7.41
C VAL A 32 0.33 3.22 8.74
N ASN A 33 1.15 3.11 9.79
CA ASN A 33 0.90 3.78 11.06
C ASN A 33 1.63 5.13 11.05
N SER A 34 0.85 6.21 10.96
CA SER A 34 1.39 7.57 10.90
C SER A 34 2.06 8.02 12.20
N GLU A 35 1.63 7.51 13.35
CA GLU A 35 2.11 7.95 14.67
C GLU A 35 3.45 7.32 15.03
N SER A 36 3.65 6.04 14.70
CA SER A 36 4.90 5.31 14.95
C SER A 36 5.86 5.32 13.75
N CYS A 37 5.38 5.78 12.59
CA CYS A 37 6.03 5.63 11.30
C CYS A 37 6.51 4.21 11.03
N SER A 38 5.57 3.28 11.09
CA SER A 38 5.76 1.92 10.63
C SER A 38 4.86 1.57 9.47
N VAL A 39 5.34 0.64 8.64
CA VAL A 39 4.57 0.05 7.56
C VAL A 39 4.48 -1.44 7.73
N LYS A 40 3.30 -1.99 7.45
CA LYS A 40 3.02 -3.41 7.56
C LYS A 40 2.45 -3.94 6.26
N LEU A 41 3.04 -5.05 5.81
CA LEU A 41 2.54 -5.84 4.70
C LEU A 41 2.49 -7.29 5.17
N ASN A 42 1.30 -7.89 5.19
CA ASN A 42 1.07 -9.21 5.77
C ASN A 42 1.58 -9.30 7.21
N ASN A 43 2.48 -10.24 7.50
CA ASN A 43 3.08 -10.46 8.82
C ASN A 43 4.42 -9.72 9.00
N THR A 44 4.85 -8.92 8.02
CA THR A 44 6.09 -8.15 8.10
C THR A 44 5.79 -6.69 8.40
N GLU A 45 6.34 -6.19 9.50
CA GLU A 45 6.34 -4.78 9.84
C GLU A 45 7.77 -4.24 9.73
N LYS A 46 7.91 -3.02 9.19
CA LYS A 46 9.17 -2.27 9.20
C LYS A 46 8.94 -0.87 9.71
N LYS A 47 9.85 -0.42 10.56
CA LYS A 47 9.91 0.96 11.02
C LYS A 47 10.62 1.82 9.98
N LEU A 48 10.03 2.95 9.65
CA LEU A 48 10.61 3.97 8.78
C LEU A 48 11.64 4.80 9.56
N GLY A 49 12.62 5.35 8.86
CA GLY A 49 13.61 6.26 9.42
C GLY A 49 13.15 7.72 9.47
N LEU A 50 11.84 7.97 9.50
CA LEU A 50 11.23 9.30 9.39
C LEU A 50 10.81 9.83 10.76
N ILE A 51 10.82 11.14 10.91
CA ILE A 51 10.26 11.86 12.05
C ILE A 51 8.73 11.74 12.01
N THR A 52 8.13 11.46 13.16
CA THR A 52 6.68 11.32 13.30
C THR A 52 5.99 12.69 13.42
N PRO A 53 4.74 12.82 12.93
CA PRO A 53 3.98 11.83 12.19
C PRO A 53 4.40 11.77 10.71
N CYS A 54 4.16 10.64 10.05
CA CYS A 54 4.41 10.49 8.62
C CYS A 54 3.12 10.31 7.83
N SER A 55 3.20 10.53 6.51
CA SER A 55 2.04 10.52 5.63
C SER A 55 2.37 9.91 4.27
N LEU A 56 1.42 9.16 3.72
CA LEU A 56 1.48 8.70 2.33
C LEU A 56 1.42 9.90 1.38
N VAL A 57 2.26 9.87 0.37
CA VAL A 57 2.35 10.93 -0.62
C VAL A 57 1.60 10.53 -1.88
N LYS A 58 0.71 11.42 -2.34
CA LYS A 58 -0.02 11.22 -3.59
C LYS A 58 0.92 11.18 -4.79
N VAL A 59 0.49 10.48 -5.82
CA VAL A 59 1.08 10.62 -7.15
C VAL A 59 0.45 11.82 -7.83
N HIS A 60 1.12 12.98 -7.79
CA HIS A 60 0.59 14.24 -8.34
C HIS A 60 -0.87 14.50 -7.88
N ASP A 61 -1.69 15.20 -8.66
CA ASP A 61 -3.11 15.44 -8.39
C ASP A 61 -4.02 14.18 -8.45
N ASN A 62 -3.44 12.98 -8.48
CA ASN A 62 -4.19 11.73 -8.47
C ASN A 62 -4.66 11.36 -7.05
N LEU A 63 -5.73 10.57 -6.95
CA LEU A 63 -6.20 9.98 -5.70
C LEU A 63 -5.35 8.77 -5.25
N LEU A 64 -4.37 8.36 -6.06
CA LEU A 64 -3.47 7.23 -5.76
C LEU A 64 -2.23 7.69 -4.99
N ASN A 65 -1.79 6.87 -4.04
CA ASN A 65 -0.60 7.12 -3.21
C ASN A 65 0.61 6.24 -3.56
N PHE A 66 0.56 5.58 -4.73
CA PHE A 66 1.60 4.65 -5.17
C PHE A 66 1.69 4.57 -6.70
N LYS A 67 2.85 4.12 -7.18
CA LYS A 67 3.07 3.72 -8.58
C LYS A 67 3.38 2.23 -8.67
N LYS A 68 2.79 1.56 -9.66
CA LYS A 68 3.03 0.14 -9.96
C LYS A 68 3.83 0.01 -11.26
N TYR A 69 4.88 -0.80 -11.24
CA TYR A 69 5.76 -1.15 -12.35
C TYR A 69 5.96 -2.67 -12.37
N CYS A 70 5.26 -3.38 -13.26
CA CYS A 70 5.20 -4.84 -13.26
C CYS A 70 4.81 -5.36 -11.86
N GLU A 71 5.64 -6.20 -11.23
CA GLU A 71 5.43 -6.74 -9.88
C GLU A 71 5.89 -5.82 -8.74
N THR A 72 6.49 -4.67 -9.07
CA THR A 72 6.97 -3.70 -8.09
C THR A 72 5.95 -2.59 -7.85
N VAL A 73 5.65 -2.31 -6.60
CA VAL A 73 4.84 -1.17 -6.16
C VAL A 73 5.68 -0.26 -5.29
N VAL A 74 5.70 1.02 -5.61
CA VAL A 74 6.47 2.05 -4.89
C VAL A 74 5.51 3.03 -4.23
N TYR A 75 5.61 3.12 -2.91
CA TYR A 75 4.94 4.14 -2.10
C TYR A 75 6.01 5.13 -1.64
N ILE A 76 5.67 6.41 -1.61
CA ILE A 76 6.50 7.43 -0.98
C ILE A 76 5.79 7.89 0.29
N ILE A 77 6.54 7.93 1.39
CA ILE A 77 6.05 8.37 2.69
C ILE A 77 6.89 9.57 3.12
N SER A 78 6.26 10.70 3.39
CA SER A 78 6.92 11.87 3.97
C SER A 78 7.00 11.74 5.48
N GLY A 79 8.01 12.35 6.09
CA GLY A 79 8.03 12.55 7.54
C GLY A 79 7.13 13.70 7.99
N ALA A 80 7.39 14.17 9.20
CA ALA A 80 6.65 15.27 9.82
C ALA A 80 6.68 16.54 8.95
N PRO A 81 5.59 17.32 8.94
CA PRO A 81 5.55 18.60 8.24
C PRO A 81 6.63 19.53 8.77
N SER A 82 7.37 20.13 7.86
CA SER A 82 8.41 21.10 8.20
C SER A 82 7.79 22.46 8.54
N PRO A 83 8.36 23.20 9.50
CA PRO A 83 7.97 24.58 9.78
C PRO A 83 8.00 25.46 8.52
N LEU A 84 6.99 26.32 8.33
CA LEU A 84 6.84 27.14 7.12
C LEU A 84 8.02 28.09 6.85
N ASP A 85 8.67 28.59 7.90
CA ASP A 85 9.88 29.42 7.80
C ASP A 85 11.02 28.66 7.09
N LYS A 86 11.14 27.35 7.35
CA LYS A 86 12.10 26.47 6.64
C LYS A 86 11.68 26.17 5.21
N LEU A 87 10.42 26.40 4.86
CA LEU A 87 9.85 26.16 3.54
C LEU A 87 9.70 27.44 2.70
N SER A 88 10.20 28.57 3.18
CA SER A 88 10.06 29.91 2.55
C SER A 88 10.55 30.01 1.11
N ARG A 89 11.37 29.06 0.64
CA ARG A 89 11.86 29.00 -0.76
C ARG A 89 10.83 28.41 -1.74
N TRP A 90 9.77 27.78 -1.23
CA TRP A 90 8.75 27.14 -2.02
C TRP A 90 7.41 27.83 -1.79
N SER A 91 6.62 27.96 -2.86
CA SER A 91 5.26 28.52 -2.80
C SER A 91 4.27 27.47 -2.32
N VAL A 92 4.35 27.14 -1.03
CA VAL A 92 3.47 26.15 -0.36
C VAL A 92 2.84 26.72 0.89
N THR A 93 1.71 26.15 1.29
CA THR A 93 0.99 26.54 2.50
C THR A 93 1.10 25.46 3.58
N LYS A 94 0.57 25.75 4.78
CA LYS A 94 0.55 24.78 5.88
C LYS A 94 -0.30 23.56 5.52
N GLU A 95 -1.37 23.79 4.77
CA GLU A 95 -2.36 22.80 4.34
C GLU A 95 -1.75 21.77 3.38
N ASP A 96 -0.66 22.11 2.68
CA ASP A 96 0.07 21.19 1.81
C ASP A 96 0.84 20.10 2.57
N ASN A 97 1.01 20.29 3.88
CA ASN A 97 1.59 19.34 4.83
C ASN A 97 3.02 18.89 4.47
N CYS A 98 3.79 19.78 3.84
CA CYS A 98 5.08 19.44 3.24
C CYS A 98 6.16 19.12 4.27
N SER A 99 6.97 18.11 3.96
CA SER A 99 8.16 17.71 4.70
C SER A 99 9.41 17.91 3.84
N LEU A 100 10.56 18.01 4.50
CA LEU A 100 11.88 17.97 3.85
C LEU A 100 12.51 16.58 3.89
N GLU A 101 11.81 15.59 4.43
CA GLU A 101 12.26 14.20 4.46
C GLU A 101 11.19 13.24 3.93
N TYR A 102 11.66 12.20 3.26
CA TYR A 102 10.80 11.12 2.79
C TYR A 102 11.58 9.82 2.63
N GLN A 103 10.84 8.72 2.60
CA GLN A 103 11.37 7.39 2.38
C GLN A 103 10.44 6.62 1.46
N ALA A 104 11.00 5.83 0.55
CA ALA A 104 10.21 4.95 -0.29
C ALA A 104 10.03 3.59 0.39
N VAL A 105 8.81 3.07 0.30
CA VAL A 105 8.47 1.68 0.61
C VAL A 105 8.28 0.97 -0.72
N ILE A 106 9.10 -0.04 -0.95
CA ILE A 106 9.13 -0.80 -2.19
C ILE A 106 8.59 -2.18 -1.88
N VAL A 107 7.54 -2.56 -2.58
CA VAL A 107 6.91 -3.88 -2.49
C VAL A 107 7.13 -4.61 -3.79
N ASN A 108 7.89 -5.70 -3.77
CA ASN A 108 8.13 -6.54 -4.94
C ASN A 108 7.87 -7.99 -4.58
N ASN A 109 6.96 -8.67 -5.30
CA ASN A 109 6.55 -10.04 -5.01
C ASN A 109 6.20 -10.24 -3.51
N GLU A 110 5.36 -9.35 -2.97
CA GLU A 110 4.92 -9.33 -1.56
C GLU A 110 6.03 -9.12 -0.51
N LYS A 111 7.26 -8.84 -0.94
CA LYS A 111 8.37 -8.51 -0.02
C LYS A 111 8.49 -7.02 0.14
N LEU A 112 8.59 -6.58 1.38
CA LEU A 112 8.73 -5.17 1.75
C LEU A 112 10.22 -4.81 1.94
N SER A 113 10.70 -3.83 1.18
CA SER A 113 11.98 -3.14 1.38
C SER A 113 11.78 -1.64 1.55
N LEU A 114 12.78 -0.99 2.14
CA LEU A 114 12.79 0.45 2.39
C LEU A 114 14.00 1.05 1.67
N SER A 115 13.81 2.18 1.01
CA SER A 115 14.95 2.98 0.52
C SER A 115 15.71 3.61 1.69
N LYS A 116 16.84 4.24 1.42
CA LYS A 116 17.41 5.23 2.35
C LYS A 116 16.41 6.39 2.54
N VAL A 117 16.45 7.01 3.71
CA VAL A 117 15.77 8.29 3.94
C VAL A 117 16.45 9.34 3.08
N LYS A 118 15.64 10.14 2.37
CA LYS A 118 16.09 11.29 1.60
C LYS A 118 15.70 12.54 2.37
N ASP A 119 16.65 13.44 2.56
CA ASP A 119 16.46 14.72 3.26
C ASP A 119 16.59 15.92 2.30
N LYS A 120 16.27 17.12 2.80
CA LYS A 120 16.42 18.43 2.13
C LYS A 120 15.66 18.58 0.81
N THR A 121 14.72 17.70 0.52
CA THR A 121 13.88 17.75 -0.68
C THR A 121 12.44 17.94 -0.27
N LEU A 122 11.78 18.94 -0.83
CA LEU A 122 10.38 19.20 -0.53
C LEU A 122 9.50 18.06 -1.05
N VAL A 123 8.70 17.49 -0.15
CA VAL A 123 7.68 16.51 -0.47
C VAL A 123 6.39 16.88 0.25
N CYS A 124 5.32 17.07 -0.52
CA CYS A 124 4.03 17.50 0.00
C CYS A 124 3.01 16.37 -0.20
N PRO A 125 2.53 15.71 0.87
CA PRO A 125 1.56 14.63 0.76
C PRO A 125 0.32 15.00 -0.05
N ASN A 126 -0.15 16.25 0.09
CA ASN A 126 -1.40 16.71 -0.49
C ASN A 126 -1.29 17.15 -1.96
N LEU A 127 -0.11 17.65 -2.38
CA LEU A 127 0.20 18.03 -3.77
C LEU A 127 0.80 16.87 -4.58
N GLY A 128 1.39 15.90 -3.88
CA GLY A 128 1.99 14.71 -4.47
C GLY A 128 3.31 14.95 -5.20
N LEU A 129 3.78 13.91 -5.89
CA LEU A 129 5.02 13.91 -6.65
C LEU A 129 4.83 13.38 -8.08
N ASP A 130 5.66 13.87 -9.00
CA ASP A 130 5.75 13.37 -10.37
C ASP A 130 6.19 11.90 -10.40
N GLU A 131 5.71 11.16 -11.41
CA GLU A 131 6.11 9.76 -11.64
C GLU A 131 7.63 9.58 -11.76
N LYS A 132 8.36 10.57 -12.29
CA LYS A 132 9.83 10.53 -12.39
C LYS A 132 10.50 10.25 -11.04
N VAL A 133 9.91 10.72 -9.94
CA VAL A 133 10.41 10.51 -8.58
C VAL A 133 10.22 9.06 -8.13
N TYR A 134 9.18 8.36 -8.61
CA TYR A 134 8.96 6.96 -8.27
C TYR A 134 9.90 6.04 -9.06
N ARG A 135 10.19 6.38 -10.33
CA ARG A 135 11.07 5.58 -11.21
C ARG A 135 12.50 5.42 -10.70
N GLN A 136 13.00 6.38 -9.92
CA GLN A 136 14.34 6.30 -9.35
C GLN A 136 14.54 5.05 -8.46
N PHE A 137 13.46 4.53 -7.86
CA PHE A 137 13.49 3.38 -6.95
C PHE A 137 13.39 2.02 -7.65
N LEU A 138 13.39 1.99 -8.98
CA LEU A 138 13.42 0.74 -9.76
C LEU A 138 14.84 0.24 -10.04
N SER A 139 15.85 1.07 -9.76
CA SER A 139 17.26 0.80 -10.05
C SER A 139 18.12 0.69 -8.78
N ASP A 140 17.49 0.80 -7.61
CA ASP A 140 18.12 0.79 -6.28
C ASP A 140 18.23 -0.63 -5.69
#